data_AF-A0A7W8EM48-F1
#
_entry.id   AF-A0A7W8EM48-F1
#
_cell.length_a   1.000
_cell.length_b   1.000
_cell.length_c   1.000
_cell.angle_alpha   90.00
_cell.angle_beta   90.00
_cell.angle_gamma   90.00
#
_symmetry.space_group_name_H-M   'P 1'
#
loop_
_entity.id
_entity.type
_entity.pdbx_description
1 polymer ?
#
loop_
_entity_poly.entity_id
_entity_poly.type
_entity_poly.pdbx_seq_one_letter_code
_entity_poly.pdbx_strand_id
1 'polypeptide(L)' 'MSWWTIGGLLLAAAGVIEFVLFRFVLRDRPGIASRMRFLMINAGLNVLAGLALIIVGELS' A
#
# COMPACT_ATOMS: atom_id res chain seq x y z
N MET A 1 -19.68 7.25 -5.67
CA MET A 1 -18.40 6.95 -5.01
C MET A 1 -17.68 8.28 -4.78
N SER A 2 -17.32 8.61 -3.54
CA SER A 2 -16.66 9.88 -3.23
C SER A 2 -15.21 9.87 -3.73
N TRP A 3 -14.62 11.06 -3.90
CA TRP A 3 -13.21 11.20 -4.30
C TRP A 3 -12.26 10.54 -3.28
N TRP A 4 -12.65 10.56 -2.01
CA TRP A 4 -11.95 9.87 -0.92
C TRP A 4 -11.99 8.35 -1.06
N THR A 5 -13.16 7.77 -1.40
CA THR A 5 -13.28 6.34 -1.66
C THR A 5 -12.43 5.91 -2.86
N ILE A 6 -12.44 6.69 -3.95
CA ILE A 6 -11.59 6.39 -5.14
C ILE A 6 -10.10 6.46 -4.77
N GLY A 7 -9.67 7.55 -4.13
CA GLY A 7 -8.28 7.72 -3.71
C GLY A 7 -7.83 6.64 -2.74
N GLY A 8 -8.69 6.25 -1.80
CA GLY A 8 -8.42 5.20 -0.84
C GLY A 8 -8.28 3.82 -1.47
N LEU A 9 -9.14 3.48 -2.43
CA LEU A 9 -9.02 2.23 -3.21
C LEU A 9 -7.72 2.16 -4.00
N LEU A 10 -7.34 3.25 -4.66
CA LEU A 10 -6.09 3.32 -5.43
C LEU A 10 -4.87 3.16 -4.52
N LEU A 11 -4.87 3.83 -3.36
CA LEU A 11 -3.75 3.76 -2.41
C LEU A 11 -3.65 2.37 -1.75
N ALA A 12 -4.78 1.77 -1.41
CA ALA A 12 -4.81 0.40 -0.89
C ALA A 12 -4.30 -0.60 -1.93
N ALA A 13 -4.74 -0.48 -3.19
CA ALA A 13 -4.24 -1.31 -4.28
C ALA A 13 -2.72 -1.13 -4.49
N ALA A 14 -2.22 0.11 -4.43
CA ALA A 14 -0.79 0.40 -4.52
C ALA A 14 0.00 -0.30 -3.41
N GLY A 15 -0.46 -0.22 -2.16
CA GLY A 15 0.18 -0.91 -1.03
C GLY A 15 0.20 -2.43 -1.19
N VAL A 16 -0.87 -3.04 -1.70
CA VAL A 16 -0.90 -4.49 -2.00
C VAL A 16 0.08 -4.84 -3.13
N ILE A 17 0.13 -4.04 -4.19
CA ILE A 17 1.06 -4.26 -5.31
C ILE A 17 2.51 -4.14 -4.84
N GLU A 18 2.84 -3.14 -4.03
CA GLU A 18 4.16 -2.98 -3.42
C GLU A 18 4.55 -4.19 -2.58
N PHE A 19 3.63 -4.66 -1.73
CA PHE A 19 3.84 -5.86 -0.92
C PHE A 19 4.20 -7.06 -1.81
N VAL A 20 3.41 -7.31 -2.85
CA VAL A 20 3.63 -8.45 -3.76
C VAL A 20 4.96 -8.31 -4.50
N LEU A 21 5.24 -7.13 -5.03
CA LEU A 21 6.48 -6.83 -5.74
C LEU A 21 7.69 -7.05 -4.86
N PHE A 22 7.75 -6.45 -3.67
CA PHE A 22 8.93 -6.54 -2.82
C PHE A 22 9.07 -7.92 -2.19
N ARG A 23 7.97 -8.55 -1.77
CA ARG A 23 8.03 -9.83 -1.05
C ARG A 23 8.33 -11.03 -1.95
N PHE A 24 7.84 -11.01 -3.19
CA PHE A 24 7.87 -12.18 -4.09
C PHE A 24 8.64 -11.95 -5.39
N VAL A 25 8.56 -10.77 -5.99
CA VAL A 25 9.14 -10.53 -7.33
C VAL A 25 10.57 -10.00 -7.24
N LEU A 26 10.81 -9.05 -6.34
CA LEU A 26 12.07 -8.30 -6.23
C LEU A 26 12.89 -8.66 -4.99
N ARG A 27 12.50 -9.72 -4.28
CA ARG A 27 13.08 -10.11 -2.99
C ARG A 27 14.60 -10.22 -3.01
N ASP A 28 15.14 -10.78 -4.09
CA ASP A 28 16.58 -11.10 -4.20
C ASP A 28 17.41 -9.94 -4.75
N ARG A 29 16.78 -8.80 -5.06
CA ARG A 29 17.52 -7.59 -5.48
C ARG A 29 18.27 -7.03 -4.26
N PRO A 30 19.61 -6.84 -4.31
CA PRO A 30 20.41 -6.44 -3.15
C PRO A 30 19.91 -5.16 -2.44
N GLY A 31 19.48 -4.16 -3.22
CA GLY A 31 18.91 -2.91 -2.70
C GLY A 31 17.53 -3.09 -2.04
N ILE A 32 16.77 -4.10 -2.42
CA ILE A 32 15.45 -4.43 -1.85
C ILE A 32 15.63 -5.30 -0.61
N ALA A 33 16.48 -6.33 -0.67
CA ALA A 33 16.76 -7.24 0.45
C ALA A 33 17.24 -6.47 1.69
N SER A 34 18.16 -5.52 1.51
CA SER A 34 18.67 -4.66 2.61
C SER A 34 17.62 -3.72 3.21
N ARG A 35 16.56 -3.39 2.46
CA ARG A 35 15.50 -2.45 2.88
C ARG A 35 14.15 -3.12 3.09
N MET A 36 14.10 -4.45 3.03
CA MET A 36 12.85 -5.22 3.00
C MET A 36 11.91 -4.80 4.14
N ARG A 37 12.42 -4.71 5.37
CA ARG A 37 11.61 -4.32 6.53
C ARG A 37 10.91 -2.97 6.33
N PHE A 38 11.61 -1.96 5.82
CA PHE A 38 11.04 -0.63 5.59
C PHE A 38 10.03 -0.65 4.43
N LEU A 39 10.32 -1.38 3.36
CA LEU A 39 9.42 -1.53 2.21
C LEU A 39 8.11 -2.22 2.61
N MET A 40 8.19 -3.25 3.45
CA MET A 40 7.01 -3.95 3.98
C MET A 40 6.15 -3.06 4.88
N ILE A 41 6.80 -2.23 5.73
CA ILE A 41 6.09 -1.24 6.55
C ILE A 41 5.41 -0.20 5.67
N ASN A 42 6.12 0.32 4.65
CA ASN A 42 5.57 1.29 3.71
C ASN A 42 4.34 0.75 2.97
N ALA A 43 4.44 -0.47 2.43
CA ALA A 43 3.32 -1.14 1.78
C ALA A 43 2.11 -1.29 2.71
N GLY A 44 2.35 -1.69 3.97
CA GLY A 44 1.30 -1.80 4.99
C GLY A 44 0.66 -0.44 5.32
N LEU A 45 1.46 0.62 5.45
CA LEU A 45 0.96 1.98 5.70
C LEU A 45 0.11 2.49 4.54
N ASN A 46 0.50 2.21 3.29
CA ASN A 46 -0.32 2.55 2.12
C ASN A 46 -1.67 1.84 2.15
N VAL A 47 -1.72 0.55 2.50
CA VAL A 47 -3.00 -0.16 2.69
C VAL A 47 -3.85 0.49 3.78
N LEU A 48 -3.27 0.74 4.95
CA LEU A 48 -4.00 1.34 6.08
C LEU A 48 -4.51 2.75 5.76
N ALA A 49 -3.68 3.59 5.13
CA ALA A 49 -4.08 4.92 4.69
C ALA A 49 -5.19 4.85 3.64
N GLY A 50 -5.10 3.92 2.69
CA GLY A 50 -6.15 3.70 1.70
C GLY A 50 -7.48 3.32 2.34
N LEU A 51 -7.46 2.39 3.30
CA LEU A 51 -8.66 2.00 4.06
C LEU A 51 -9.24 3.17 4.87
N ALA A 52 -8.40 3.98 5.51
CA ALA A 52 -8.85 5.16 6.25
C ALA A 52 -9.56 6.17 5.33
N LEU A 53 -9.04 6.40 4.12
CA LEU A 53 -9.67 7.27 3.14
C LEU A 53 -11.01 6.73 2.63
N ILE A 54 -11.13 5.42 2.46
CA ILE A 54 -12.41 4.78 2.13
C ILE A 54 -13.42 5.06 3.24
N ILE A 55 -13.05 4.79 4.50
CA ILE A 55 -13.92 5.04 5.65
C ILE A 55 -14.36 6.51 5.71
N VAL A 56 -13.43 7.45 5.57
CA VAL A 56 -13.76 8.89 5.50
C VAL A 56 -14.74 9.18 4.36
N GLY A 57 -14.51 8.58 3.20
CA GLY A 57 -15.34 8.76 2.01
C GLY A 57 -16.75 8.20 2.10
N GLU A 58 -16.99 7.22 2.97
CA GLU A 58 -18.33 6.68 3.27
C GLU A 58 -19.05 7.46 4.39
N LEU A 59 -18.30 8.23 5.19
CA LEU A 59 -18.82 9.07 6.27
C LEU A 59 -19.08 10.52 5.83
N SER A 60 -18.59 10.93 4.65
CA SER A 60 -18.72 12.27 4.06
C SER A 60 -19.84 12.33 3.02
#